data_AF-A0A212KG06-F1
#
_entry.id   AF-A0A212KG06-F1
#
_cell.length_a   1.000
_cell.length_b   1.000
_cell.length_c   1.000
_cell.angle_alpha   90.00
_cell.angle_beta   90.00
_cell.angle_gamma   90.00
#
_symmetry.space_group_name_H-M   'P 1'
#
loop_
_entity.id
_entity.type
_entity.pdbx_description
1 polymer ?
#
loop_
_entity_poly.entity_id
_entity_poly.type
_entity_poly.pdbx_seq_one_letter_code
_entity_poly.pdbx_strand_id
1 'polypeptide(L)'
;MRWRRFPLRWRRMPQTQTRRERKPRQSEYIGDIPMLVAVPVETKDMNAAVCPSFGRAPYFLLFNTESRQSEIVDNPGASAQGGAGIKAAQALVDSKADALLTPRCGQNAADVLQAANIALHKSNDGSAAVNITLFTEGKLPVLEEIHAGFHGHGA
;
A
#
# COMPACT_ATOMS: atom_id res chain seq x y z
N MET A 1 -21.96 8.45 -70.78
CA MET A 1 -21.04 7.93 -69.74
C MET A 1 -19.84 8.89 -69.69
N ARG A 2 -19.88 9.97 -68.90
CA ARG A 2 -19.07 10.19 -67.67
C ARG A 2 -17.69 9.53 -67.79
N TRP A 3 -16.59 10.28 -67.95
CA TRP A 3 -15.61 10.59 -66.90
C TRP A 3 -14.92 11.95 -67.14
N ARG A 4 -14.60 12.65 -66.04
CA ARG A 4 -14.20 14.06 -65.97
C ARG A 4 -12.67 14.23 -65.94
N ARG A 5 -12.20 15.34 -66.51
CA ARG A 5 -10.89 15.98 -66.28
C ARG A 5 -10.60 16.20 -64.79
N PHE A 6 -9.34 16.10 -64.38
CA PHE A 6 -8.69 17.03 -63.45
C PHE A 6 -7.15 16.93 -63.54
N PRO A 7 -6.42 18.04 -63.76
CA PRO A 7 -4.98 18.10 -63.55
C PRO A 7 -4.61 18.62 -62.15
N LEU A 8 -3.44 18.16 -61.73
CA LEU A 8 -2.67 18.46 -60.53
C LEU A 8 -2.69 19.95 -60.11
N ARG A 9 -3.00 20.19 -58.84
CA ARG A 9 -2.55 21.41 -58.14
C ARG A 9 -2.28 21.12 -56.67
N TRP A 10 -1.00 20.94 -56.35
CA TRP A 10 -0.51 20.89 -54.99
C TRP A 10 -0.65 22.27 -54.34
N ARG A 11 -1.59 22.42 -53.39
CA ARG A 11 -1.56 23.51 -52.41
C ARG A 11 -0.88 22.98 -51.15
N ARG A 12 0.23 23.60 -50.78
CA ARG A 12 0.87 23.43 -49.46
C ARG A 12 -0.17 23.76 -48.38
N MET A 13 -0.50 22.77 -47.56
CA MET A 13 -1.20 22.96 -46.30
C MET A 13 -0.15 23.35 -45.24
N PRO A 14 -0.33 24.42 -44.46
CA PRO A 14 0.50 24.68 -43.29
C PRO A 14 0.23 23.59 -42.25
N GLN A 15 1.30 23.08 -41.63
CA GLN A 15 1.22 22.16 -40.51
C GLN A 15 0.52 22.89 -39.35
N THR A 16 -0.79 22.67 -39.20
CA THR A 16 -1.49 23.03 -37.97
C THR A 16 -0.93 22.15 -36.87
N GLN A 17 -0.13 22.80 -36.04
CA GLN A 17 0.42 22.36 -34.77
C GLN A 17 -0.57 21.42 -34.07
N THR A 18 -0.38 20.11 -34.20
CA THR A 18 -1.10 19.13 -33.41
C THR A 18 -0.69 19.40 -31.98
N ARG A 19 -1.63 20.01 -31.22
CA ARG A 19 -1.60 20.16 -29.76
C ARG A 19 -1.15 18.81 -29.20
N ARG A 20 0.15 18.68 -28.92
CA ARG A 20 0.74 17.48 -28.36
C ARG A 20 -0.04 17.24 -27.07
N GLU A 21 -0.84 16.19 -27.05
CA GLU A 21 -1.39 15.64 -25.81
C GLU A 21 -0.17 15.32 -24.95
N ARG A 22 0.14 16.23 -24.02
CA ARG A 22 1.17 15.99 -23.03
C ARG A 22 0.61 14.89 -22.15
N LYS A 23 1.10 13.66 -22.31
CA LYS A 23 0.96 12.66 -21.25
C LYS A 23 1.51 13.31 -19.97
N PRO A 24 0.75 13.33 -18.87
CA PRO A 24 1.24 13.88 -17.61
C PRO A 24 2.53 13.15 -17.23
N ARG A 25 3.51 13.90 -16.73
CA ARG A 25 4.73 13.29 -16.21
C ARG A 25 4.35 12.45 -15.00
N GLN A 26 4.90 11.26 -14.89
CA GLN A 26 4.56 10.24 -13.89
C GLN A 26 4.61 10.75 -12.43
N SER A 27 5.27 11.88 -12.18
CA SER A 27 5.34 12.56 -10.88
C SER A 27 4.09 13.37 -10.48
N GLU A 28 3.07 13.50 -11.34
CA GLU A 28 1.88 14.36 -11.09
C GLU A 28 0.65 13.62 -10.54
N TYR A 29 0.74 12.31 -10.20
CA TYR A 29 -0.41 11.49 -9.76
C TYR A 29 -0.17 10.66 -8.48
N ILE A 30 0.67 11.12 -7.54
CA ILE A 30 1.01 10.34 -6.34
C ILE A 30 0.30 10.86 -5.07
N GLY A 31 -0.55 11.90 -5.17
CA GLY A 31 -1.14 12.57 -4.01
C GLY A 31 -2.49 12.05 -3.53
N ASP A 32 -3.27 11.35 -4.37
CA ASP A 32 -4.71 11.13 -4.11
C ASP A 32 -5.19 9.76 -4.62
N ILE A 33 -4.33 8.74 -4.64
CA ILE A 33 -4.81 7.38 -4.91
C ILE A 33 -5.46 6.87 -3.60
N PRO A 34 -6.70 6.37 -3.61
CA PRO A 34 -7.29 5.75 -2.43
C PRO A 34 -6.37 4.63 -1.95
N MET A 35 -6.00 4.68 -0.68
CA MET A 35 -5.18 3.65 -0.03
C MET A 35 -5.89 3.14 1.21
N LEU A 36 -5.93 1.82 1.36
CA LEU A 36 -6.29 1.17 2.59
C LEU A 36 -5.02 0.87 3.40
N VAL A 37 -4.84 1.62 4.48
CA VAL A 37 -3.67 1.54 5.36
C VAL A 37 -4.00 0.64 6.55
N ALA A 38 -3.22 -0.41 6.76
CA ALA A 38 -3.36 -1.32 7.89
C ALA A 38 -2.33 -1.00 8.99
N VAL A 39 -2.78 -1.02 10.24
CA VAL A 39 -1.93 -0.85 11.43
C VAL A 39 -2.23 -1.96 12.44
N PRO A 40 -1.25 -2.75 12.91
CA PRO A 40 -1.45 -3.69 14.00
C PRO A 40 -1.63 -2.94 15.32
N VAL A 41 -2.70 -3.22 16.06
CA VAL A 41 -3.04 -2.49 17.30
C VAL A 41 -3.39 -3.44 18.44
N GLU A 42 -3.18 -2.98 19.68
CA GLU A 42 -3.43 -3.78 20.89
C GLU A 42 -4.90 -3.78 21.33
N THR A 43 -5.65 -2.72 21.01
CA THR A 43 -7.06 -2.55 21.40
C THR A 43 -7.91 -2.10 20.22
N LYS A 44 -9.23 -2.26 20.31
CA LYS A 44 -10.19 -1.84 19.27
C LYS A 44 -10.48 -0.33 19.35
N ASP A 45 -9.44 0.49 19.25
CA ASP A 45 -9.55 1.96 19.28
C ASP A 45 -8.61 2.62 18.24
N MET A 46 -9.00 3.79 17.73
CA MET A 46 -8.19 4.57 16.79
C MET A 46 -6.90 5.15 17.41
N ASN A 47 -6.94 5.41 18.71
CA ASN A 47 -5.80 5.88 19.50
C ASN A 47 -5.03 4.71 20.15
N ALA A 48 -5.38 3.47 19.81
CA ALA A 48 -4.66 2.30 20.29
C ALA A 48 -3.18 2.37 19.92
N ALA A 49 -2.33 1.88 20.83
CA ALA A 49 -0.91 1.75 20.59
C ALA A 49 -0.64 0.76 19.46
N VAL A 50 0.37 1.07 18.63
CA VAL A 50 0.83 0.14 17.59
C VAL A 50 1.45 -1.09 18.25
N CYS A 51 0.99 -2.27 17.86
CA CYS A 51 1.49 -3.51 18.43
C CYS A 51 2.91 -3.83 17.90
N PRO A 52 3.88 -4.13 18.77
CA PRO A 52 5.26 -4.40 18.38
C PRO A 52 5.47 -5.73 17.62
N SER A 53 4.47 -6.62 17.62
CA SER A 53 4.51 -7.93 16.98
C SER A 53 3.38 -8.05 15.97
N PHE A 54 3.67 -7.74 14.69
CA PHE A 54 2.72 -7.79 13.59
C PHE A 54 1.88 -9.08 13.57
N GLY A 55 2.54 -10.25 13.52
CA GLY A 55 1.85 -11.52 13.34
C GLY A 55 0.94 -11.92 14.52
N ARG A 56 1.23 -11.38 15.71
CA ARG A 56 0.53 -11.70 16.97
C ARG A 56 -0.33 -10.56 17.50
N ALA A 57 -0.37 -9.43 16.82
CA ALA A 57 -1.24 -8.33 17.17
C ALA A 57 -2.68 -8.83 17.26
N PRO A 58 -3.47 -8.47 18.28
CA PRO A 58 -4.83 -8.96 18.41
C PRO A 58 -5.75 -8.43 17.30
N TYR A 59 -5.50 -7.21 16.83
CA TYR A 59 -6.35 -6.54 15.84
C TYR A 59 -5.53 -5.81 14.77
N PHE A 60 -6.18 -5.55 13.63
CA PHE A 60 -5.73 -4.60 12.64
C PHE A 60 -6.72 -3.45 12.53
N LEU A 61 -6.21 -2.23 12.56
CA LEU A 61 -6.95 -1.04 12.18
C LEU A 61 -6.71 -0.78 10.69
N LEU A 62 -7.78 -0.80 9.90
CA LEU A 62 -7.80 -0.52 8.47
C LEU A 62 -8.36 0.88 8.27
N PHE A 63 -7.56 1.80 7.72
CA PHE A 63 -7.95 3.18 7.47
C PHE A 63 -7.98 3.47 5.98
N ASN A 64 -9.11 3.93 5.48
CA ASN A 64 -9.27 4.34 4.09
C ASN A 64 -8.96 5.84 3.95
N THR A 65 -7.93 6.19 3.18
CA THR A 65 -7.49 7.58 3.01
C THR A 65 -8.48 8.46 2.24
N GLU A 66 -9.34 7.88 1.41
CA GLU A 66 -10.36 8.59 0.62
C GLU A 66 -11.61 8.90 1.46
N SER A 67 -12.21 7.87 2.07
CA SER A 67 -13.42 8.03 2.87
C SER A 67 -13.16 8.55 4.29
N ARG A 68 -11.89 8.51 4.73
CA ARG A 68 -11.44 8.78 6.11
C ARG A 68 -12.14 7.91 7.16
N GLN A 69 -12.64 6.76 6.75
CA GLN A 69 -13.25 5.78 7.64
C GLN A 69 -12.23 4.76 8.10
N SER A 70 -12.43 4.28 9.33
CA SER A 70 -11.64 3.21 9.90
C SER A 70 -12.50 2.03 10.29
N GLU A 71 -11.99 0.85 9.99
CA GLU A 71 -12.54 -0.42 10.44
C GLU A 71 -11.49 -1.13 11.31
N ILE A 72 -11.93 -1.86 12.33
CA ILE A 72 -11.04 -2.68 13.14
C ILE A 72 -11.46 -4.12 12.99
N VAL A 73 -10.52 -4.97 12.57
CA VAL A 73 -10.72 -6.40 12.33
C VAL A 73 -9.86 -7.23 13.27
N ASP A 74 -10.37 -8.40 13.66
CA ASP A 74 -9.62 -9.37 14.46
C ASP A 74 -8.53 -10.06 13.63
N ASN A 75 -7.33 -10.21 14.20
CA ASN A 75 -6.22 -10.89 13.53
C ASN A 75 -6.28 -12.41 13.78
N PRO A 76 -6.54 -13.25 12.77
CA PRO A 76 -6.55 -14.70 12.94
C PRO A 76 -5.17 -15.29 13.31
N GLY A 77 -4.09 -14.54 13.07
CA GLY A 77 -2.73 -14.88 13.48
C GLY A 77 -2.50 -14.80 14.99
N ALA A 78 -3.27 -13.99 15.72
CA ALA A 78 -3.09 -13.77 17.16
C ALA A 78 -3.12 -15.09 17.95
N SER A 79 -4.12 -15.93 17.69
CA SER A 79 -4.33 -17.22 18.37
C SER A 79 -3.69 -18.43 17.66
N ALA A 80 -2.95 -18.23 16.57
CA ALA A 80 -2.41 -19.36 15.79
C ALA A 80 -1.27 -20.08 16.53
N GLN A 81 -1.24 -21.40 16.61
CA GLN A 81 -0.11 -22.10 17.26
C GLN A 81 1.22 -21.91 16.50
N GLY A 82 1.17 -21.80 15.18
CA GLY A 82 2.32 -21.52 14.31
C GLY A 82 1.91 -20.71 13.08
N GLY A 83 2.89 -20.13 12.40
CA GLY A 83 2.66 -19.35 11.17
C GLY A 83 1.84 -18.07 11.37
N ALA A 84 1.87 -17.48 12.58
CA ALA A 84 1.07 -16.31 12.93
C ALA A 84 1.27 -15.13 11.95
N GLY A 85 2.53 -14.85 11.57
CA GLY A 85 2.84 -13.81 10.57
C GLY A 85 2.26 -14.07 9.19
N ILE A 86 2.28 -15.31 8.71
CA ILE A 86 1.68 -15.69 7.42
C ILE A 86 0.16 -15.49 7.44
N LYS A 87 -0.50 -15.96 8.51
CA LYS A 87 -1.95 -15.80 8.65
C LYS A 87 -2.37 -14.32 8.76
N ALA A 88 -1.61 -13.54 9.52
CA ALA A 88 -1.78 -12.10 9.61
C ALA A 88 -1.61 -11.41 8.24
N ALA A 89 -0.57 -11.76 7.49
CA ALA A 89 -0.34 -11.24 6.15
C ALA A 89 -1.50 -11.58 5.20
N GLN A 90 -1.95 -12.85 5.20
CA GLN A 90 -3.08 -13.28 4.38
C GLN A 90 -4.36 -12.51 4.73
N ALA A 91 -4.63 -12.26 6.01
CA ALA A 91 -5.78 -11.47 6.43
C ALA A 91 -5.75 -10.05 5.84
N LEU A 92 -4.57 -9.40 5.80
CA LEU A 92 -4.43 -8.08 5.18
C LEU A 92 -4.60 -8.11 3.66
N VAL A 93 -4.13 -9.18 3.00
CA VAL A 93 -4.36 -9.41 1.56
C VAL A 93 -5.84 -9.56 1.27
N ASP A 94 -6.56 -10.35 2.08
CA ASP A 94 -8.00 -10.57 1.94
C ASP A 94 -8.81 -9.28 2.20
N SER A 95 -8.33 -8.44 3.14
CA SER A 95 -8.86 -7.09 3.40
C SER A 95 -8.50 -6.07 2.31
N LYS A 96 -7.65 -6.43 1.33
CA LYS A 96 -7.17 -5.54 0.26
C LYS A 96 -6.44 -4.30 0.78
N ALA A 97 -5.61 -4.48 1.82
CA ALA A 97 -4.75 -3.41 2.29
C ALA A 97 -3.71 -3.04 1.22
N ASP A 98 -3.45 -1.75 1.02
CA ASP A 98 -2.43 -1.24 0.11
C ASP A 98 -1.10 -0.99 0.82
N ALA A 99 -1.15 -0.68 2.12
CA ALA A 99 0.02 -0.44 2.94
C ALA A 99 -0.14 -1.03 4.34
N LEU A 100 0.96 -1.47 4.93
CA LEU A 100 1.06 -1.89 6.33
C LEU A 100 2.08 -1.01 7.05
N LEU A 101 1.64 -0.36 8.13
CA LEU A 101 2.50 0.38 9.05
C LEU A 101 2.82 -0.52 10.24
N THR A 102 4.06 -0.97 10.37
CA THR A 102 4.43 -1.88 11.45
C THR A 102 5.88 -1.65 11.90
N PRO A 103 6.21 -1.82 13.19
CA PRO A 103 7.57 -1.54 13.63
C PRO A 103 8.55 -2.61 13.13
N ARG A 104 8.07 -3.85 12.99
CA ARG A 104 8.86 -5.00 12.54
C ARG A 104 7.98 -6.01 11.80
N CYS A 105 8.54 -6.61 10.76
CA CYS A 105 7.93 -7.71 10.02
C CYS A 105 8.97 -8.81 9.78
N GLY A 106 8.58 -10.07 9.97
CA GLY A 106 9.45 -11.23 9.69
C GLY A 106 9.40 -11.61 8.20
N GLN A 107 10.48 -12.19 7.69
CA GLN A 107 10.64 -12.50 6.25
C GLN A 107 9.44 -13.22 5.63
N ASN A 108 9.00 -14.31 6.25
CA ASN A 108 7.87 -15.10 5.76
C ASN A 108 6.60 -14.25 5.53
N ALA A 109 6.29 -13.34 6.47
CA ALA A 109 5.14 -12.46 6.34
C ALA A 109 5.37 -11.37 5.27
N ALA A 110 6.57 -10.81 5.23
CA ALA A 110 6.93 -9.81 4.24
C ALA A 110 6.85 -10.36 2.80
N ASP A 111 7.28 -11.61 2.57
CA ASP A 111 7.20 -12.25 1.26
C ASP A 111 5.74 -12.33 0.75
N VAL A 112 4.79 -12.66 1.62
CA VAL A 112 3.35 -12.68 1.29
C VAL A 112 2.83 -11.29 0.97
N LEU A 113 3.16 -10.29 1.79
CA LEU A 113 2.72 -8.91 1.62
C LEU A 113 3.29 -8.29 0.34
N GLN A 114 4.57 -8.52 0.05
CA GLN A 114 5.24 -8.06 -1.17
C GLN A 114 4.69 -8.74 -2.42
N ALA A 115 4.40 -10.05 -2.37
CA ALA A 115 3.77 -10.76 -3.49
C ALA A 115 2.37 -10.20 -3.82
N ALA A 116 1.68 -9.63 -2.83
CA ALA A 116 0.41 -8.94 -2.98
C ALA A 116 0.54 -7.44 -3.30
N ASN A 117 1.76 -6.91 -3.48
CA ASN A 117 2.08 -5.50 -3.67
C ASN A 117 1.64 -4.57 -2.52
N ILE A 118 1.63 -5.08 -1.29
CA ILE A 118 1.35 -4.28 -0.10
C ILE A 118 2.64 -3.57 0.33
N ALA A 119 2.60 -2.24 0.39
CA ALA A 119 3.72 -1.42 0.81
C ALA A 119 4.01 -1.58 2.31
N LEU A 120 5.28 -1.74 2.69
CA LEU A 120 5.68 -1.89 4.09
C LEU A 120 6.37 -0.62 4.56
N HIS A 121 5.85 0.00 5.61
CA HIS A 121 6.42 1.19 6.22
C HIS A 121 6.70 0.96 7.71
N LYS A 122 7.82 1.49 8.18
CA LYS A 122 8.21 1.41 9.59
C LYS A 122 7.36 2.40 10.38
N SER A 123 6.54 1.90 11.30
CA SER A 123 5.79 2.74 12.23
C SER A 123 6.69 3.25 13.35
N ASN A 124 6.38 4.43 13.85
CA ASN A 124 6.94 4.97 15.10
C ASN A 124 6.13 4.49 16.31
N ASP A 125 6.73 4.61 17.50
CA ASP A 125 6.01 4.44 18.76
C ASP A 125 4.83 5.43 18.86
N GLY A 126 3.81 5.04 19.62
CA GLY A 126 2.60 5.84 19.83
C GLY A 126 1.35 5.21 19.22
N SER A 127 0.37 6.04 18.87
CA SER A 127 -0.95 5.58 18.42
C SER A 127 -1.02 5.31 16.92
N ALA A 128 -2.00 4.49 16.53
CA ALA A 128 -2.31 4.24 15.12
C ALA A 128 -2.66 5.53 14.38
N ALA A 129 -3.48 6.41 14.98
CA ALA A 129 -3.84 7.71 14.39
C ALA A 129 -2.62 8.59 14.03
N VAL A 130 -1.62 8.67 14.92
CA VAL A 130 -0.40 9.44 14.66
C VAL A 130 0.38 8.82 13.50
N ASN A 131 0.53 7.50 13.48
CA ASN A 131 1.24 6.80 12.41
C ASN A 131 0.54 6.94 11.05
N ILE A 132 -0.80 6.88 11.01
CA ILE A 132 -1.58 7.13 9.80
C ILE A 132 -1.33 8.55 9.28
N THR A 133 -1.32 9.54 10.17
CA THR A 133 -1.03 10.94 9.81
C THR A 133 0.36 11.06 9.21
N LEU A 134 1.39 10.52 9.89
CA LEU A 134 2.77 10.54 9.39
C LEU A 134 2.92 9.82 8.03
N PHE A 135 2.18 8.73 7.81
CA PHE A 135 2.15 8.03 6.54
C PHE A 135 1.56 8.91 5.43
N THR A 136 0.42 9.55 5.67
CA THR A 136 -0.22 10.45 4.69
C THR A 136 0.63 11.69 4.38
N GLU A 137 1.52 12.09 5.31
CA GLU A 137 2.48 13.17 5.10
C GLU A 137 3.78 12.69 4.43
N GLY A 138 3.92 11.40 4.12
CA GLY A 138 5.13 10.83 3.52
C GLY A 138 6.35 10.80 4.46
N LYS A 139 6.13 10.85 5.77
CA LYS A 139 7.20 10.94 6.79
C LYS A 139 7.64 9.58 7.34
N LEU A 140 6.91 8.50 7.04
CA LEU A 140 7.31 7.16 7.47
C LEU A 140 8.24 6.50 6.45
N PRO A 141 9.43 6.03 6.86
CA PRO A 141 10.34 5.34 5.96
C PRO A 141 9.80 3.96 5.57
N VAL A 142 10.26 3.46 4.43
CA VAL A 142 10.00 2.07 4.02
C VAL A 142 10.61 1.12 5.04
N LEU A 143 9.93 0.02 5.34
CA LEU A 143 10.44 -1.01 6.23
C LEU A 143 11.43 -1.92 5.48
N GLU A 144 12.70 -1.53 5.48
CA GLU A 144 13.78 -2.28 4.80
C GLU A 144 14.34 -3.42 5.67
N GLU A 145 14.24 -3.32 7.00
CA GLU A 145 14.77 -4.29 7.96
C GLU A 145 13.82 -5.48 8.16
N ILE A 146 13.66 -6.29 7.12
CA ILE A 146 12.90 -7.54 7.19
C ILE A 146 13.81 -8.60 7.81
N HIS A 147 13.49 -9.01 9.03
CA HIS A 147 14.30 -9.99 9.74
C HIS A 147 13.98 -11.40 9.23
N ALA A 148 14.96 -12.08 8.63
CA ALA A 148 14.94 -13.54 8.50
C ALA A 148 14.84 -14.13 9.91
N GLY A 149 13.80 -14.94 10.15
CA GLY A 149 13.51 -15.46 11.49
C GLY A 149 14.74 -16.06 12.17
N PHE A 150 14.83 -15.88 13.48
CA PHE A 150 15.88 -16.44 14.32
C PHE A 150 15.88 -17.97 14.18
N HIS A 151 16.78 -18.51 13.35
CA HIS A 151 17.10 -19.94 13.34
C HIS A 151 17.92 -20.22 14.60
N GLY A 152 17.23 -20.44 15.71
CA GLY A 152 17.80 -21.13 16.85
C GLY A 152 18.12 -22.55 16.41
N HIS A 153 19.33 -22.77 15.88
CA HIS A 153 19.92 -24.10 15.86
C HIS A 153 19.97 -24.57 17.31
N GLY A 154 19.09 -25.51 17.66
CA GLY A 154 19.19 -26.25 18.90
C GLY A 154 20.57 -26.92 18.94
N ALA A 155 21.34 -26.59 19.96
CA ALA A 155 22.51 -27.35 20.39
C ALA A 155 22.11 -28.16 21.63
#